data_AF-A0A7C1X747-F1
#
_entry.id   AF-A0A7C1X747-F1
#
_cell.length_a   1.000
_cell.length_b   1.000
_cell.length_c   1.000
_cell.angle_alpha   90.00
_cell.angle_beta   90.00
_cell.angle_gamma   90.00
#
_symmetry.space_group_name_H-M   'P 1'
#
loop_
_entity.id
_entity.type
_entity.pdbx_description
1 polymer ?
#
loop_
_entity_poly.entity_id
_entity_poly.type
_entity_poly.pdbx_seq_one_letter_code
_entity_poly.pdbx_strand_id
1 'polypeptide(L)'
;MKLLLCNDCRDVFKLVKYGERSCLCGKVKGKLTGTGRMSAVVNGKGVSLRLDNVTLDEAIKKLEHMDQNQAEGYYKMNTKVDLYVCPHKGYGNPRTNVVNTFDETSETETLTPDKIAYRESLDTQGH
;
A
#
# COMPACT_ATOMS: atom_id res chain seq x y z
N MET A 1 -7.74 -5.93 -4.01
CA MET A 1 -6.38 -6.45 -3.77
C MET A 1 -6.24 -6.96 -2.34
N LYS A 2 -5.26 -7.84 -2.04
CA LYS A 2 -4.89 -8.16 -0.65
C LYS A 2 -3.58 -7.47 -0.27
N LEU A 3 -3.63 -6.71 0.80
CA LEU A 3 -2.51 -6.02 1.42
C LEU A 3 -2.24 -6.66 2.78
N LEU A 4 -0.99 -6.58 3.23
CA LEU A 4 -0.60 -7.01 4.57
C LEU A 4 0.08 -5.82 5.28
N LEU A 5 -0.33 -5.56 6.52
CA LEU A 5 0.27 -4.56 7.39
C LEU A 5 1.14 -5.26 8.44
N CYS A 6 2.38 -4.79 8.59
CA CYS A 6 3.24 -5.16 9.71
C CYS A 6 3.03 -4.20 10.89
N ASN A 7 2.69 -4.73 12.07
CA ASN A 7 2.51 -3.88 13.25
C ASN A 7 3.83 -3.31 13.79
N ASP A 8 4.96 -3.97 13.52
CA ASP A 8 6.27 -3.59 14.05
C ASP A 8 6.88 -2.42 13.27
N CYS A 9 6.98 -2.53 11.94
CA CYS A 9 7.57 -1.48 11.11
C CYS A 9 6.55 -0.60 10.38
N ARG A 10 5.24 -0.85 10.59
CA ARG A 10 4.11 -0.14 9.93
C ARG A 10 4.12 -0.19 8.40
N ASP A 11 4.90 -1.10 7.83
CA ASP A 11 4.95 -1.30 6.39
C ASP A 11 3.68 -2.00 5.87
N VAL A 12 3.13 -1.47 4.78
CA VAL A 12 1.97 -2.01 4.06
C VAL A 12 2.43 -2.47 2.69
N PHE A 13 2.31 -3.76 2.42
CA PHE A 13 2.75 -4.33 1.15
C PHE A 13 1.69 -5.21 0.51
N LYS A 14 1.69 -5.21 -0.82
CA LYS A 14 0.78 -6.01 -1.65
C LYS A 14 1.27 -7.45 -1.76
N LEU A 15 0.36 -8.41 -1.54
CA LEU A 15 0.64 -9.81 -1.84
C LEU A 15 0.62 -10.06 -3.35
N VAL A 16 1.56 -10.88 -3.82
CA VAL A 16 1.71 -11.26 -5.23
C VAL A 16 1.43 -12.74 -5.42
N LYS A 17 1.11 -13.12 -6.66
CA LYS A 17 0.84 -14.52 -7.03
C LYS A 17 2.12 -15.35 -7.17
N TYR A 18 3.16 -14.74 -7.73
CA TYR A 18 4.44 -15.40 -7.98
C TYR A 18 5.47 -14.84 -7.00
N GLY A 19 5.95 -15.69 -6.11
CA GLY A 19 6.89 -15.32 -5.06
C GLY A 19 6.24 -14.94 -3.73
N GLU A 20 7.08 -14.86 -2.70
CA GLU A 20 6.73 -14.35 -1.38
C GLU A 20 7.14 -12.88 -1.27
N ARG A 21 6.34 -12.09 -0.56
CA ARG A 21 6.69 -10.71 -0.20
C ARG A 21 6.79 -10.61 1.31
N SER A 22 7.71 -9.80 1.76
CA SER A 22 7.94 -9.47 3.16
C SER A 22 7.77 -7.97 3.39
N CYS A 23 7.47 -7.60 4.63
CA CYS A 23 7.62 -6.22 5.07
C CYS A 23 9.11 -5.83 5.16
N LEU A 24 9.39 -4.53 5.29
CA LEU A 24 10.75 -3.98 5.45
C LEU A 24 11.56 -4.64 6.58
N CYS A 25 10.95 -5.00 7.70
CA CYS A 25 11.65 -5.67 8.81
C CYS A 25 11.71 -7.20 8.68
N GLY A 26 11.19 -7.78 7.60
CA GLY A 26 11.22 -9.22 7.31
C GLY A 26 10.30 -10.09 8.17
N LYS A 27 9.71 -9.55 9.24
CA LYS A 27 8.93 -10.31 10.24
C LYS A 27 7.58 -10.79 9.72
N VAL A 28 6.96 -10.04 8.80
CA VAL A 28 5.64 -10.35 8.24
C VAL A 28 5.82 -10.72 6.78
N LYS A 29 5.31 -11.89 6.40
CA LYS A 29 5.46 -12.44 5.05
C LYS A 29 4.17 -13.06 4.55
N GLY A 30 3.99 -13.08 3.23
CA GLY A 30 2.91 -13.80 2.61
C GLY A 30 2.93 -13.80 1.09
N LYS A 31 2.02 -14.58 0.52
CA LYS A 31 1.76 -14.67 -0.92
C LYS A 31 0.31 -15.01 -1.21
N LEU A 32 -0.15 -14.71 -2.42
CA LEU A 32 -1.46 -15.19 -2.88
C LEU A 32 -1.37 -16.68 -3.22
N THR A 33 -2.46 -17.40 -2.98
CA THR A 33 -2.57 -18.83 -3.34
C THR A 33 -3.73 -19.06 -4.30
N GLY A 34 -3.52 -19.97 -5.27
CA GLY A 34 -4.54 -20.39 -6.22
C GLY A 34 -4.65 -19.53 -7.49
N THR A 35 -5.70 -19.81 -8.27
CA THR A 35 -6.00 -19.15 -9.54
C THR A 35 -6.75 -17.83 -9.37
N GLY A 36 -7.34 -17.58 -8.18
CA GLY A 36 -8.10 -16.36 -7.87
C GLY A 36 -7.37 -15.37 -6.97
N ARG A 37 -7.77 -14.09 -7.02
CA ARG A 37 -7.16 -12.97 -6.26
C ARG A 37 -7.54 -12.94 -4.77
N MET A 38 -8.17 -13.98 -4.24
CA MET A 38 -8.85 -13.95 -2.94
C MET A 38 -8.18 -14.79 -1.85
N SER A 39 -7.43 -15.83 -2.22
CA SER A 39 -6.77 -16.70 -1.23
C SER A 39 -5.31 -16.28 -1.04
N ALA A 40 -4.83 -16.38 0.19
CA ALA A 40 -3.47 -16.00 0.56
C ALA A 40 -2.97 -16.91 1.68
N VAL A 41 -1.66 -17.14 1.69
CA VAL A 41 -0.95 -17.75 2.82
C VAL A 41 -0.04 -16.69 3.41
N VAL A 42 -0.10 -16.56 4.73
CA VAL A 42 0.64 -15.55 5.52
C VAL A 42 1.25 -16.23 6.74
N ASN A 43 2.36 -15.70 7.24
CA ASN A 43 3.06 -16.27 8.39
C ASN A 43 2.43 -15.92 9.77
N GLY A 44 1.19 -15.41 9.77
CA GLY A 44 0.39 -15.14 10.98
C GLY A 44 0.78 -13.90 11.79
N LYS A 45 1.80 -13.13 11.39
CA LYS A 45 2.33 -12.00 12.17
C LYS A 45 1.82 -10.61 11.73
N GLY A 46 1.04 -10.56 10.65
CA GLY A 46 0.54 -9.31 10.06
C GLY A 46 -0.98 -9.21 10.06
N VAL A 47 -1.48 -7.98 9.90
CA VAL A 47 -2.91 -7.71 9.72
C VAL A 47 -3.25 -7.77 8.23
N SER A 48 -4.21 -8.61 7.87
CA SER A 48 -4.70 -8.67 6.48
C SER A 48 -5.63 -7.50 6.20
N LEU A 49 -5.22 -6.64 5.27
CA LEU A 49 -6.01 -5.52 4.79
C LEU A 49 -6.65 -5.92 3.46
N ARG A 50 -7.98 -5.85 3.42
CA ARG A 50 -8.74 -6.08 2.19
C ARG A 50 -9.19 -4.74 1.63
N LEU A 51 -8.66 -4.39 0.47
CA LEU A 51 -9.18 -3.29 -0.33
C LEU A 51 -9.92 -3.91 -1.51
N ASP A 52 -11.23 -3.71 -1.63
CA ASP A 52 -11.93 -4.12 -2.85
C ASP A 52 -11.63 -3.10 -3.95
N ASN A 53 -11.25 -3.58 -5.13
CA ASN A 53 -10.93 -2.70 -6.25
C ASN A 53 -12.18 -2.02 -6.80
N VAL A 54 -13.34 -2.71 -6.77
CA VAL A 54 -14.60 -2.15 -7.25
C VAL A 54 -15.01 -1.00 -6.34
N THR A 55 -15.03 -1.25 -5.03
CA THR A 55 -15.36 -0.23 -4.04
C THR A 55 -14.34 0.90 -4.01
N LEU A 56 -13.05 0.64 -4.27
CA LEU A 56 -12.03 1.68 -4.43
C LEU A 56 -12.35 2.58 -5.62
N ASP A 57 -12.60 2.01 -6.80
CA ASP A 57 -12.89 2.78 -8.02
C ASP A 57 -14.18 3.60 -7.88
N GLU A 58 -15.22 3.01 -7.31
CA GLU A 58 -16.46 3.70 -6.97
C GLU A 58 -16.22 4.85 -5.98
N ALA A 59 -15.40 4.63 -4.94
CA ALA A 59 -15.08 5.68 -3.98
C ALA A 59 -14.29 6.83 -4.61
N ILE A 60 -13.32 6.53 -5.48
CA ILE A 60 -12.55 7.54 -6.22
C ILE A 60 -13.50 8.36 -7.10
N LYS A 61 -14.28 7.70 -7.96
CA LYS A 61 -15.24 8.38 -8.84
C LYS A 61 -16.22 9.23 -8.04
N LYS A 62 -16.75 8.69 -6.94
CA LYS A 62 -17.67 9.44 -6.07
C LYS A 62 -17.02 10.72 -5.54
N LEU A 63 -15.77 10.66 -5.09
CA LEU A 63 -15.03 11.81 -4.56
C LEU A 63 -14.63 12.82 -5.63
N GLU A 64 -14.30 12.39 -6.86
CA GLU A 64 -13.99 13.28 -7.98
C GLU A 64 -15.14 14.21 -8.36
N HIS A 65 -16.38 13.78 -8.08
CA HIS A 65 -17.59 14.54 -8.38
C HIS A 65 -18.14 15.31 -7.15
N MET A 66 -17.46 15.27 -6.01
CA MET A 66 -17.86 16.04 -4.82
C MET A 66 -17.25 17.45 -4.83
N ASP A 67 -18.02 18.43 -4.37
CA ASP A 67 -17.46 19.71 -3.95
C ASP A 67 -16.68 19.57 -2.63
N GLN A 68 -15.95 20.61 -2.25
CA GLN A 68 -15.11 20.61 -1.05
C GLN A 68 -15.91 20.32 0.24
N ASN A 69 -17.10 20.92 0.39
CA ASN A 69 -17.92 20.75 1.58
C ASN A 69 -18.48 19.33 1.68
N GLN A 70 -18.89 18.77 0.54
CA GLN A 70 -19.35 17.39 0.42
C GLN A 70 -18.23 16.39 0.75
N ALA A 71 -17.02 16.62 0.23
CA ALA A 71 -15.86 15.78 0.50
C ALA A 71 -15.49 15.80 1.99
N GLU A 72 -15.43 16.99 2.61
CA GLU A 72 -15.18 17.12 4.05
C GLU A 72 -16.23 16.42 4.91
N GLY A 73 -17.51 16.54 4.55
CA GLY A 73 -18.61 15.84 5.21
C GLY A 73 -18.49 14.32 5.06
N TYR A 74 -18.19 13.86 3.85
CA TYR A 74 -17.93 12.45 3.57
C TYR A 74 -16.78 11.90 4.43
N TYR A 75 -15.67 12.62 4.56
CA TYR A 75 -14.59 12.21 5.44
C TYR A 75 -15.04 12.13 6.90
N LYS A 76 -15.64 13.19 7.45
CA LYS A 76 -16.08 13.22 8.86
C LYS A 76 -17.09 12.12 9.21
N MET A 77 -17.93 11.71 8.26
CA MET A 77 -18.91 10.63 8.46
C MET A 77 -18.28 9.23 8.32
N ASN A 78 -17.27 9.08 7.46
CA ASN A 78 -16.65 7.80 7.18
C ASN A 78 -15.32 7.59 7.94
N THR A 79 -14.85 8.58 8.72
CA THR A 79 -13.65 8.48 9.59
C THR A 79 -13.80 7.50 10.75
N LYS A 80 -14.99 6.94 10.98
CA LYS A 80 -15.15 5.76 11.85
C LYS A 80 -14.67 4.46 11.18
N VAL A 81 -14.26 4.51 9.92
CA VAL A 81 -13.63 3.41 9.17
C VAL A 81 -12.11 3.65 9.14
N ASP A 82 -11.32 2.63 9.49
CA ASP A 82 -9.85 2.70 9.62
C ASP A 82 -9.10 2.91 8.29
N LEU A 83 -9.80 3.06 7.17
CA LEU A 83 -9.21 3.28 5.85
C LEU A 83 -10.10 4.19 5.00
N TYR A 84 -9.55 5.30 4.52
CA TYR A 84 -10.22 6.20 3.57
C TYR A 84 -9.37 6.40 2.32
N VAL A 85 -10.04 6.67 1.20
CA VAL A 85 -9.39 6.91 -0.09
C VAL A 85 -9.30 8.42 -0.31
N CYS A 86 -8.12 8.89 -0.67
CA CYS A 86 -7.87 10.29 -0.97
C CYS A 86 -7.28 10.34 -2.39
N PRO A 87 -8.08 10.68 -3.42
CA PRO A 87 -7.57 10.76 -4.79
C PRO A 87 -6.46 11.81 -4.88
N HIS A 88 -5.48 11.61 -5.76
CA HIS A 88 -4.35 12.55 -5.93
C HIS A 88 -4.75 13.84 -6.67
N LYS A 89 -6.00 13.95 -7.10
CA LYS A 89 -6.63 15.13 -7.72
C LYS A 89 -7.97 15.39 -7.02
N GLY A 90 -8.40 16.65 -7.01
CA GLY A 90 -9.69 17.07 -6.44
C GLY A 90 -9.60 17.68 -5.05
N TYR A 91 -10.73 18.24 -4.58
CA TYR A 91 -10.81 19.05 -3.35
C TYR A 91 -10.49 18.29 -2.05
N GLY A 92 -10.48 16.96 -2.07
CA GLY A 92 -10.24 16.12 -0.90
C GLY A 92 -8.77 15.87 -0.54
N ASN A 93 -7.80 16.34 -1.35
CA ASN A 93 -6.37 16.08 -1.13
C ASN A 93 -5.50 17.34 -1.33
N PRO A 94 -5.67 18.39 -0.52
CA PRO A 94 -4.95 19.66 -0.70
C PRO A 94 -3.44 19.56 -0.44
N ARG A 95 -2.93 18.39 0.01
CA ARG A 95 -1.53 18.18 0.39
C ARG A 95 -0.73 17.36 -0.63
N THR A 96 -1.34 16.96 -1.75
CA THR A 96 -0.65 16.22 -2.81
C THR A 96 -0.41 17.14 -4.00
N ASN A 97 0.86 17.32 -4.37
CA ASN A 97 1.25 18.04 -5.58
C ASN A 97 1.49 17.01 -6.70
N VAL A 98 0.79 17.18 -7.82
CA VAL A 98 1.01 16.35 -9.02
C VAL A 98 2.12 17.01 -9.83
N VAL A 99 3.28 16.37 -9.93
CA VAL A 99 4.38 16.78 -10.82
C VAL A 99 4.32 15.96 -12.11
N ASN A 100 4.43 16.62 -13.26
CA ASN A 100 4.32 15.97 -14.57
C ASN A 100 5.62 15.32 -15.05
N THR A 101 6.74 15.71 -14.43
CA THR A 101 8.08 15.15 -14.64
C THR A 101 8.72 15.02 -13.28
N PHE A 102 9.09 13.81 -12.90
CA PHE A 102 10.04 13.62 -11.82
C PHE A 102 11.40 13.93 -12.42
N ASP A 103 12.07 14.96 -11.93
CA ASP A 103 13.51 15.08 -12.18
C ASP A 103 14.13 13.80 -11.62
N GLU A 104 14.74 12.98 -12.49
CA GLU A 104 15.43 11.75 -12.09
C GLU A 104 16.61 12.01 -11.11
N THR A 105 16.91 13.29 -10.85
CA THR A 105 17.87 13.75 -9.85
C THR A 105 17.27 13.89 -8.45
N SER A 106 15.96 13.69 -8.25
CA SER A 106 15.40 13.53 -6.90
C SER A 106 15.98 12.25 -6.31
N GLU A 107 16.94 12.40 -5.42
CA GLU A 107 17.71 11.36 -4.73
C GLU A 107 17.00 9.99 -4.80
N THR A 108 17.37 9.20 -5.81
CA THR A 108 17.29 7.75 -5.65
C THR A 108 18.15 7.50 -4.44
N GLU A 109 17.53 7.20 -3.30
CA GLU A 109 18.23 6.86 -2.07
C GLU A 109 19.25 5.80 -2.46
N THR A 110 20.50 6.23 -2.65
CA THR A 110 21.55 5.36 -3.14
C THR A 110 21.78 4.45 -1.96
N LEU A 111 21.25 3.23 -2.05
CA LEU A 111 21.35 2.28 -0.96
C LEU A 111 22.81 2.22 -0.59
N THR A 112 23.13 2.59 0.65
CA THR A 112 24.49 2.50 1.14
C THR A 112 24.95 1.06 0.95
N PRO A 113 26.25 0.80 0.75
CA PRO A 113 26.77 -0.56 0.60
C PRO A 113 26.23 -1.53 1.67
N ASP A 114 26.03 -1.04 2.89
CA ASP A 114 25.43 -1.80 3.99
C ASP A 114 23.98 -2.23 3.73
N LYS A 115 23.16 -1.35 3.11
CA LYS A 115 21.78 -1.66 2.74
C LYS A 115 21.70 -2.64 1.55
N ILE A 116 22.69 -2.61 0.64
CA ILE A 116 22.82 -3.57 -0.46
C ILE A 116 23.21 -4.95 0.09
N ALA A 117 24.26 -5.02 0.91
CA ALA A 117 24.73 -6.25 1.54
C ALA A 117 23.64 -6.90 2.41
N TYR A 118 22.86 -6.10 3.14
CA TYR A 118 21.72 -6.60 3.91
C TYR A 118 20.66 -7.24 3.01
N ARG A 119 20.32 -6.62 1.86
CA ARG A 119 19.38 -7.20 0.89
C ARG A 119 19.89 -8.51 0.31
N GLU A 120 21.15 -8.55 -0.11
CA GLU A 120 21.76 -9.76 -0.68
C GLU A 120 21.87 -10.91 0.34
N SER A 121 22.08 -10.58 1.62
CA SER A 121 22.10 -11.56 2.71
C SER A 121 20.73 -12.20 3.00
N LEU A 122 19.64 -11.50 2.66
CA LEU A 122 18.28 -12.03 2.80
C LEU A 122 17.90 -12.95 1.64
N ASP A 123 18.42 -12.69 0.43
CA ASP A 123 18.16 -13.52 -0.75
C ASP A 123 18.93 -14.85 -0.72
N THR A 124 20.09 -14.88 -0.06
CA THR A 124 20.92 -16.09 0.10
C THR A 124 20.44 -17.05 1.19
N GLN A 125 19.51 -16.63 2.07
CA GLN A 125 18.96 -17.48 3.14
C GLN A 125 17.60 -18.12 2.78
N GLY A 126 17.10 -17.91 1.56
CA GLY A 126 15.85 -18.50 1.06
C GLY A 126 16.08 -19.72 0.16
N HIS A 127 16.65 -20.81 0.71
CA HIS A 127 16.62 -22.14 0.11
C HIS A 127 15.67 -23.06 0.86
#